data_AF-T1AVC3-F1
#
_entry.id   AF-T1AVC3-F1
#
_cell.length_a   1.000
_cell.length_b   1.000
_cell.length_c   1.000
_cell.angle_alpha   90.00
_cell.angle_beta   90.00
_cell.angle_gamma   90.00
#
_symmetry.space_group_name_H-M   'P 1'
#
loop_
_entity.id
_entity.type
_entity.pdbx_description
1 polymer ?
#
loop_
_entity_poly.entity_id
_entity_poly.type
_entity_poly.pdbx_seq_one_letter_code
_entity_poly.pdbx_strand_id
1 'polypeptide(L)'
;MQQRAVNAVALLPHELHPVLTRVYAARGALDAASIAPRLATLHPPHSFSGMAAAVALLGDVLARDGRILIVGDYDCDGATGIAVGVRGLRLLGARHIDYAVPNRFVHGYGLSPALVATLAQAPDLLITVDNGIAALEGVAAARARGCRVLVTDHHLPGAALPAADAILNPNLPDETFASSALAGVGVMFYLLLGLRAALRAQGHYRDSREPDLAPLLDLVALGTVADLVPLDANNRALARAGLARMRGGRSTPGIAAL
;
A
#
# COMPACT_ATOMS: atom_id res chain seq x y z
N MET A 1 -2.68 -2.94 -32.88
CA MET A 1 -2.12 -1.77 -32.16
C MET A 1 -3.14 -0.64 -32.25
N GLN A 2 -4.05 -0.52 -31.28
CA GLN A 2 -5.04 0.57 -31.29
C GLN A 2 -4.33 1.90 -31.03
N GLN A 3 -4.48 2.87 -31.94
CA GLN A 3 -4.07 4.25 -31.69
C GLN A 3 -4.93 4.81 -30.56
N ARG A 4 -4.30 5.18 -29.44
CA ARG A 4 -4.96 5.98 -28.41
C ARG A 4 -5.18 7.39 -28.97
N ALA A 5 -6.43 7.82 -29.06
CA ALA A 5 -6.78 9.17 -29.48
C ALA A 5 -6.21 10.18 -28.47
N VAL A 6 -5.43 11.16 -28.95
CA VAL A 6 -4.88 12.24 -28.13
C VAL A 6 -5.82 13.43 -28.22
N ASN A 7 -6.92 13.39 -27.47
CA ASN A 7 -7.93 14.46 -27.44
C ASN A 7 -7.75 15.43 -26.25
N ALA A 8 -6.67 15.31 -25.48
CA ALA A 8 -6.41 16.17 -24.33
C ALA A 8 -5.50 17.35 -24.70
N VAL A 9 -5.86 18.56 -24.22
CA VAL A 9 -4.99 19.74 -24.28
C VAL A 9 -3.80 19.49 -23.36
N ALA A 10 -2.64 19.22 -23.94
CA ALA A 10 -1.41 18.96 -23.18
C ALA A 10 -0.71 20.29 -22.84
N LEU A 11 -0.55 20.57 -21.55
CA LEU A 11 0.21 21.70 -21.00
C LEU A 11 1.70 21.34 -20.86
N LEU A 12 2.25 20.78 -21.95
CA LEU A 12 3.63 20.30 -21.98
C LEU A 12 4.60 21.45 -22.32
N PRO A 13 5.84 21.43 -21.78
CA PRO A 13 6.83 22.46 -22.07
C PRO A 13 7.00 22.69 -23.58
N HIS A 14 6.96 23.95 -24.01
CA HIS A 14 7.07 24.33 -25.43
C HIS A 14 8.41 23.92 -26.08
N GLU A 15 9.44 23.67 -25.26
CA GLU A 15 10.77 23.23 -25.69
C GLU A 15 10.81 21.75 -26.09
N LEU A 16 9.77 20.96 -25.79
CA LEU A 16 9.72 19.55 -26.16
C LEU A 16 9.50 19.38 -27.66
N HIS A 17 10.32 18.50 -28.26
CA HIS A 17 10.13 18.12 -29.65
C HIS A 17 8.70 17.57 -29.88
N PRO A 18 8.00 17.92 -30.97
CA PRO A 18 6.60 17.54 -31.19
C PRO A 18 6.31 16.03 -31.07
N VAL A 19 7.29 15.20 -31.45
CA VAL A 19 7.21 13.74 -31.27
C VAL A 19 7.13 13.35 -29.79
N LEU A 20 7.94 13.97 -28.93
CA LEU A 20 7.90 13.72 -27.48
C LEU A 20 6.57 14.17 -26.89
N THR A 21 6.09 15.35 -27.27
CA THR A 21 4.78 15.88 -26.85
C THR A 21 3.66 14.89 -27.17
N ARG A 22 3.64 14.34 -28.39
CA ARG A 22 2.65 13.31 -28.79
C ARG A 22 2.79 12.01 -28.00
N VAL A 23 4.03 11.55 -27.76
CA VAL A 23 4.29 10.31 -27.00
C VAL A 23 3.87 10.46 -25.54
N TYR A 24 4.17 11.59 -24.89
CA TYR A 24 3.78 11.86 -23.52
C TYR A 24 2.27 11.96 -23.36
N ALA A 25 1.62 12.73 -24.23
CA ALA A 25 0.17 12.88 -24.21
C ALA A 25 -0.55 11.54 -24.44
N ALA A 26 -0.07 10.69 -25.37
CA ALA A 26 -0.62 9.35 -25.60
C ALA A 26 -0.44 8.38 -24.39
N ARG A 27 0.46 8.72 -23.47
CA ARG A 27 0.71 7.99 -22.20
C ARG A 27 0.08 8.68 -20.99
N GLY A 28 -0.74 9.70 -21.17
CA GLY A 28 -1.41 10.43 -20.10
C GLY A 28 -0.50 11.39 -19.31
N ALA A 29 0.72 11.65 -19.78
CA ALA A 29 1.57 12.70 -19.22
C ALA A 29 1.24 14.02 -19.94
N LEU A 30 0.43 14.85 -19.30
CA LEU A 30 -0.16 16.05 -19.90
C LEU A 30 0.50 17.35 -19.44
N ASP A 31 1.41 17.28 -18.48
CA ASP A 31 2.14 18.42 -17.92
C ASP A 31 3.56 18.03 -17.48
N ALA A 32 4.39 19.00 -17.10
CA ALA A 32 5.76 18.75 -16.68
C ALA A 32 5.86 17.84 -15.43
N ALA A 33 4.90 17.96 -14.50
CA ALA A 33 4.89 17.17 -13.27
C ALA A 33 4.61 15.69 -13.55
N SER A 34 3.68 15.41 -14.46
CA SER A 34 3.33 14.06 -14.88
C SER A 34 4.39 13.43 -15.78
N ILE A 35 5.23 14.17 -16.51
CA ILE A 35 6.39 13.59 -17.23
C ILE A 35 7.40 12.95 -16.25
N ALA A 36 7.73 13.66 -15.18
CA ALA A 36 8.74 13.25 -14.21
C ALA A 36 8.19 13.34 -12.78
N PRO A 37 7.25 12.45 -12.41
CA PRO A 37 6.58 12.53 -11.13
C PRO A 37 7.56 12.28 -9.99
N ARG A 38 7.34 12.97 -8.88
CA ARG A 38 8.22 12.98 -7.69
C ARG A 38 7.41 12.60 -6.47
N LEU A 39 8.07 12.22 -5.38
CA LEU A 39 7.37 11.92 -4.12
C LEU A 39 6.52 13.10 -3.61
N ALA A 40 6.93 14.34 -3.89
CA ALA A 40 6.17 15.54 -3.54
C ALA A 40 4.85 15.69 -4.33
N THR A 41 4.64 14.90 -5.39
CA THR A 41 3.43 14.92 -6.22
C THR A 41 2.57 13.67 -6.00
N LEU A 42 2.83 12.89 -4.95
CA LEU A 42 1.96 11.79 -4.56
C LEU A 42 0.57 12.34 -4.19
N HIS A 43 -0.46 11.54 -4.46
CA HIS A 43 -1.79 11.86 -3.97
C HIS A 43 -1.78 11.90 -2.43
N PRO A 44 -2.56 12.80 -1.82
CA PRO A 44 -2.56 12.91 -0.37
C PRO A 44 -3.20 11.66 0.27
N PRO A 45 -2.61 11.05 1.32
CA PRO A 45 -3.17 9.84 1.93
C PRO A 45 -4.62 10.00 2.43
N HIS A 46 -5.01 11.20 2.88
CA HIS A 46 -6.37 11.47 3.34
C HIS A 46 -7.43 11.44 2.23
N SER A 47 -7.02 11.43 0.95
CA SER A 47 -7.93 11.25 -0.20
C SER A 47 -8.23 9.78 -0.50
N PHE A 48 -7.58 8.84 0.19
CA PHE A 48 -7.86 7.43 0.04
C PHE A 48 -9.09 7.05 0.88
N SER A 49 -10.19 6.66 0.22
CA SER A 49 -11.40 6.23 0.90
C SER A 49 -11.09 5.10 1.88
N GLY A 50 -11.43 5.31 3.17
CA GLY A 50 -11.10 4.40 4.27
C GLY A 50 -9.88 4.79 5.11
N MET A 51 -9.03 5.73 4.66
CA MET A 51 -7.81 6.13 5.40
C MET A 51 -8.11 6.64 6.80
N ALA A 52 -9.16 7.45 6.97
CA ALA A 52 -9.54 7.97 8.28
C ALA A 52 -9.89 6.85 9.27
N ALA A 53 -10.71 5.87 8.84
CA ALA A 53 -11.09 4.72 9.66
C ALA A 53 -9.90 3.80 9.95
N ALA A 54 -9.08 3.52 8.93
CA ALA A 54 -7.88 2.70 9.06
C ALA A 54 -6.88 3.30 10.08
N VAL A 55 -6.62 4.61 9.98
CA VAL A 55 -5.68 5.30 10.87
C VAL A 55 -6.22 5.43 12.30
N ALA A 56 -7.52 5.68 12.47
CA ALA A 56 -8.14 5.67 13.79
C ALA A 56 -8.02 4.29 14.45
N LEU A 57 -8.36 3.22 13.71
CA LEU A 57 -8.24 1.84 14.17
C LEU A 57 -6.80 1.49 14.58
N LEU A 58 -5.83 1.86 13.74
CA LEU A 58 -4.40 1.60 13.98
C LEU A 58 -3.87 2.41 15.16
N GLY A 59 -4.21 3.70 15.23
CA GLY A 59 -3.85 4.59 16.34
C GLY A 59 -4.35 4.04 17.68
N ASP A 60 -5.58 3.55 17.74
CA ASP A 60 -6.14 2.92 18.94
C ASP A 60 -5.38 1.65 19.36
N VAL A 61 -4.95 0.82 18.40
CA VAL A 61 -4.11 -0.35 18.71
C VAL A 61 -2.76 0.08 19.27
N LEU A 62 -2.12 1.09 18.66
CA LEU A 62 -0.81 1.57 19.09
C LEU A 62 -0.88 2.18 20.50
N ALA A 63 -1.89 3.00 20.77
CA ALA A 63 -2.06 3.68 22.06
C ALA A 63 -2.20 2.70 23.24
N ARG A 64 -2.77 1.52 22.99
CA ARG A 64 -2.93 0.46 24.01
C ARG A 64 -1.88 -0.63 23.96
N ASP A 65 -0.81 -0.45 23.17
CA ASP A 65 0.22 -1.45 22.93
C ASP A 65 -0.31 -2.82 22.46
N GLY A 66 -1.32 -2.80 21.60
CA GLY A 66 -1.96 -4.02 21.10
C GLY A 66 -1.10 -4.80 20.11
N ARG A 67 -1.39 -6.09 19.98
CA ARG A 67 -0.73 -7.01 19.05
C ARG A 67 -1.28 -6.87 17.64
N ILE A 68 -0.38 -6.67 16.68
CA ILE A 68 -0.70 -6.57 15.26
C ILE A 68 -0.18 -7.81 14.55
N LEU A 69 -1.03 -8.44 13.73
CA LEU A 69 -0.64 -9.50 12.80
C LEU A 69 -0.84 -9.01 11.37
N ILE A 70 0.21 -9.06 10.55
CA ILE A 70 0.10 -8.77 9.12
C ILE A 70 -0.04 -10.08 8.33
N VAL A 71 -1.10 -10.22 7.55
CA VAL A 71 -1.34 -11.38 6.68
C VAL A 71 -1.18 -10.95 5.23
N GLY A 72 -0.06 -11.31 4.61
CA GLY A 72 0.18 -10.99 3.20
C GLY A 72 -0.02 -12.17 2.27
N ASP A 73 0.11 -11.91 0.97
CA ASP A 73 0.22 -12.96 -0.03
C ASP A 73 1.66 -13.52 -0.12
N TYR A 74 1.82 -14.66 -0.81
CA TYR A 74 3.09 -15.37 -0.94
C TYR A 74 3.96 -14.90 -2.12
N ASP A 75 3.43 -14.02 -2.97
CA ASP A 75 4.17 -13.51 -4.12
C ASP A 75 5.09 -12.32 -3.74
N CYS A 76 5.65 -11.65 -4.75
CA CYS A 76 6.59 -10.56 -4.49
C CYS A 76 5.91 -9.32 -3.91
N ASP A 77 4.68 -8.99 -4.32
CA ASP A 77 3.98 -7.83 -3.80
C ASP A 77 3.52 -8.07 -2.36
N GLY A 78 2.88 -9.22 -2.10
CA GLY A 78 2.51 -9.64 -0.76
C GLY A 78 3.71 -9.71 0.19
N ALA A 79 4.83 -10.33 -0.21
CA ALA A 79 6.02 -10.45 0.64
C ALA A 79 6.68 -9.09 0.92
N THR A 80 6.80 -8.21 -0.08
CA THR A 80 7.34 -6.86 0.14
C THR A 80 6.35 -5.99 0.92
N GLY A 81 5.05 -6.16 0.73
CA GLY A 81 3.96 -5.58 1.50
C GLY A 81 4.05 -5.90 2.99
N ILE A 82 4.26 -7.18 3.34
CA ILE A 82 4.51 -7.60 4.73
C ILE A 82 5.75 -6.88 5.27
N ALA A 83 6.86 -6.91 4.53
CA ALA A 83 8.11 -6.29 4.98
C ALA A 83 7.97 -4.78 5.20
N VAL A 84 7.24 -4.08 4.31
CA VAL A 84 6.91 -2.66 4.45
C VAL A 84 6.03 -2.43 5.68
N GLY A 85 4.97 -3.20 5.85
CA GLY A 85 4.07 -3.09 7.00
C GLY A 85 4.78 -3.32 8.34
N VAL A 86 5.52 -4.43 8.47
CA VAL A 86 6.23 -4.77 9.71
C VAL A 86 7.27 -3.70 10.06
N ARG A 87 8.11 -3.31 9.09
CA ARG A 87 9.18 -2.33 9.34
C ARG A 87 8.62 -0.93 9.57
N GLY A 88 7.63 -0.53 8.77
CA GLY A 88 6.98 0.76 8.88
C GLY A 88 6.24 0.96 10.19
N LEU A 89 5.43 -0.02 10.61
CA LEU A 89 4.71 0.09 11.87
C LEU A 89 5.65 0.08 13.08
N ARG A 90 6.76 -0.67 13.04
CA ARG A 90 7.82 -0.58 14.07
C ARG A 90 8.44 0.82 14.13
N LEU A 91 8.74 1.43 12.98
CA LEU A 91 9.21 2.82 12.92
C LEU A 91 8.19 3.80 13.53
N LEU A 92 6.90 3.50 13.42
CA LEU A 92 5.81 4.32 13.95
C LEU A 92 5.39 3.95 15.39
N GLY A 93 6.13 3.05 16.06
CA GLY A 93 5.99 2.80 17.49
C GLY A 93 5.27 1.51 17.89
N ALA A 94 4.85 0.66 16.94
CA ALA A 94 4.31 -0.65 17.30
C ALA A 94 5.42 -1.58 17.86
N ARG A 95 5.17 -2.12 19.06
CA ARG A 95 6.10 -3.04 19.76
C ARG A 95 5.82 -4.50 19.47
N HIS A 96 4.54 -4.88 19.35
CA HIS A 96 4.11 -6.26 19.16
C HIS A 96 3.57 -6.47 17.75
N ILE A 97 4.48 -6.79 16.82
CA ILE A 97 4.12 -7.07 15.43
C ILE A 97 4.66 -8.42 15.02
N ASP A 98 3.77 -9.22 14.46
CA ASP A 98 4.09 -10.48 13.79
C ASP A 98 3.48 -10.50 12.37
N TYR A 99 3.81 -11.51 11.60
CA TYR A 99 3.26 -11.72 10.26
C TYR A 99 2.93 -13.20 9.99
N ALA A 100 2.03 -13.42 9.05
CA ALA A 100 1.73 -14.74 8.52
C ALA A 100 1.65 -14.69 7.00
N VAL A 101 2.18 -15.72 6.36
CA VAL A 101 2.04 -15.96 4.92
C VAL A 101 1.25 -17.26 4.76
N PRO A 102 0.12 -17.26 4.02
CA PRO A 102 -0.65 -18.47 3.83
C PRO A 102 0.15 -19.49 3.01
N ASN A 103 0.10 -20.75 3.43
CA ASN A 103 0.49 -21.85 2.57
C ASN A 103 -0.67 -22.12 1.60
N ARG A 104 -0.47 -21.82 0.32
CA ARG A 104 -1.51 -21.97 -0.72
C ARG A 104 -2.17 -23.35 -0.78
N PHE A 105 -1.45 -24.41 -0.40
CA PHE A 105 -1.96 -25.77 -0.45
C PHE A 105 -2.79 -26.16 0.78
N VAL A 106 -2.54 -25.52 1.93
CA VAL A 106 -3.20 -25.83 3.20
C VAL A 106 -4.31 -24.82 3.50
N HIS A 107 -4.04 -23.54 3.26
CA HIS A 107 -4.91 -22.44 3.65
C HIS A 107 -5.70 -21.85 2.47
N GLY A 108 -5.33 -22.17 1.24
CA GLY A 108 -5.83 -21.47 0.06
C GLY A 108 -5.18 -20.09 -0.11
N TYR A 109 -5.87 -19.18 -0.79
CA TYR A 109 -5.38 -17.84 -1.11
C TYR A 109 -5.75 -16.81 -0.03
N GLY A 110 -4.78 -15.97 0.36
CA GLY A 110 -4.99 -14.86 1.31
C GLY A 110 -5.50 -15.27 2.69
N LEU A 111 -6.24 -14.36 3.34
CA LEU A 111 -6.91 -14.62 4.60
C LEU A 111 -8.05 -15.63 4.44
N SER A 112 -7.98 -16.76 5.13
CA SER A 112 -9.00 -17.81 5.10
C SER A 112 -9.34 -18.33 6.49
N PRO A 113 -10.50 -19.00 6.68
CA PRO A 113 -10.83 -19.65 7.96
C PRO A 113 -9.75 -20.66 8.39
N ALA A 114 -9.14 -21.37 7.43
CA ALA A 114 -8.06 -22.31 7.70
C ALA A 114 -6.82 -21.61 8.27
N LEU A 115 -6.40 -20.48 7.69
CA LEU A 115 -5.29 -19.69 8.25
C LEU A 115 -5.64 -19.19 9.66
N VAL A 116 -6.84 -18.63 9.83
CA VAL A 116 -7.33 -18.11 11.13
C VAL A 116 -7.35 -19.20 12.21
N ALA A 117 -7.65 -20.44 11.84
CA ALA A 117 -7.65 -21.59 12.76
C ALA A 117 -6.25 -21.95 13.26
N THR A 118 -5.19 -21.62 12.52
CA THR A 118 -3.79 -21.87 12.95
C THR A 118 -3.26 -20.84 13.95
N LEU A 119 -3.98 -19.72 14.15
CA LEU A 119 -3.56 -18.68 15.08
C LEU A 119 -3.64 -19.19 16.53
N ALA A 120 -2.50 -19.24 17.20
CA ALA A 120 -2.42 -19.64 18.61
C ALA A 120 -3.17 -18.65 19.52
N GLN A 121 -3.08 -17.35 19.22
CA GLN A 121 -3.78 -16.27 19.92
C GLN A 121 -4.39 -15.30 18.91
N ALA A 122 -5.54 -14.73 19.24
CA ALA A 122 -6.15 -13.66 18.43
C ALA A 122 -5.34 -12.37 18.60
N PRO A 123 -4.83 -11.74 17.51
CA PRO A 123 -4.25 -10.41 17.59
C PRO A 123 -5.35 -9.36 17.89
N ASP A 124 -4.94 -8.22 18.45
CA ASP A 124 -5.82 -7.06 18.64
C ASP A 124 -6.25 -6.43 17.32
N LEU A 125 -5.41 -6.60 16.29
CA LEU A 125 -5.68 -6.23 14.92
C LEU A 125 -4.97 -7.17 13.95
N LEU A 126 -5.73 -7.67 12.97
CA LEU A 126 -5.23 -8.33 11.79
C LEU A 126 -5.26 -7.34 10.62
N ILE A 127 -4.14 -7.17 9.94
CA ILE A 127 -4.03 -6.33 8.73
C ILE A 127 -3.74 -7.25 7.56
N THR A 128 -4.60 -7.30 6.54
CA THR A 128 -4.24 -7.99 5.30
C THR A 128 -3.40 -7.06 4.42
N VAL A 129 -2.48 -7.61 3.63
CA VAL A 129 -1.77 -6.88 2.58
C VAL A 129 -1.79 -7.69 1.29
N ASP A 130 -2.12 -7.03 0.19
CA ASP A 130 -2.21 -7.68 -1.13
C ASP A 130 -3.21 -8.86 -1.18
N ASN A 131 -4.18 -8.84 -0.25
CA ASN A 131 -5.30 -9.76 -0.22
C ASN A 131 -6.38 -9.21 0.71
N GLY A 132 -7.53 -9.88 0.75
CA GLY A 132 -8.55 -9.64 1.75
C GLY A 132 -9.85 -9.05 1.22
N ILE A 133 -9.84 -8.33 0.09
CA ILE A 133 -11.05 -7.68 -0.45
C ILE A 133 -12.14 -8.68 -0.85
N ALA A 134 -11.75 -9.90 -1.21
CA ALA A 134 -12.65 -11.01 -1.51
C ALA A 134 -12.71 -12.06 -0.39
N ALA A 135 -12.02 -11.86 0.74
CA ALA A 135 -11.87 -12.83 1.81
C ALA A 135 -13.01 -12.79 2.83
N LEU A 136 -14.27 -12.89 2.38
CA LEU A 136 -15.46 -12.72 3.22
C LEU A 136 -15.44 -13.67 4.43
N GLU A 137 -15.23 -14.95 4.18
CA GLU A 137 -15.21 -15.98 5.22
C GLU A 137 -13.99 -15.86 6.14
N GLY A 138 -12.82 -15.51 5.58
CA GLY A 138 -11.60 -15.29 6.35
C GLY A 138 -11.73 -14.12 7.32
N VAL A 139 -12.28 -13.00 6.87
CA VAL A 139 -12.57 -11.82 7.72
C VAL A 139 -13.62 -12.17 8.77
N ALA A 140 -14.69 -12.87 8.40
CA ALA A 140 -15.71 -13.31 9.35
C ALA A 140 -15.14 -14.23 10.43
N ALA A 141 -14.28 -15.19 10.06
CA ALA A 141 -13.62 -16.09 10.99
C ALA A 141 -12.68 -15.35 11.95
N ALA A 142 -11.90 -14.39 11.46
CA ALA A 142 -11.02 -13.57 12.29
C ALA A 142 -11.82 -12.75 13.32
N ARG A 143 -12.93 -12.14 12.89
CA ARG A 143 -13.83 -11.38 13.75
C ARG A 143 -14.53 -12.26 14.79
N ALA A 144 -14.94 -13.46 14.41
CA ALA A 144 -15.53 -14.43 15.35
C ALA A 144 -14.56 -14.82 16.48
N ARG A 145 -13.25 -14.67 16.27
CA ARG A 145 -12.21 -14.84 17.30
C ARG A 145 -11.89 -13.56 18.08
N GLY A 146 -12.63 -12.48 17.86
CA GLY A 146 -12.42 -11.18 18.52
C GLY A 146 -11.34 -10.31 17.87
N CYS A 147 -10.82 -10.66 16.69
CA CYS A 147 -9.86 -9.81 15.99
C CYS A 147 -10.59 -8.64 15.35
N ARG A 148 -10.06 -7.43 15.50
CA ARG A 148 -10.36 -6.36 14.55
C ARG A 148 -9.61 -6.63 13.24
N VAL A 149 -10.16 -6.22 12.10
CA VAL A 149 -9.61 -6.50 10.78
C VAL A 149 -9.53 -5.22 9.96
N LEU A 150 -8.33 -4.91 9.47
CA LEU A 150 -8.07 -3.87 8.47
C LEU A 150 -7.65 -4.55 7.17
N VAL A 151 -8.42 -4.35 6.10
CA VAL A 151 -8.05 -4.87 4.77
C VAL A 151 -7.22 -3.82 4.04
N THR A 152 -6.01 -4.20 3.60
CA THR A 152 -5.26 -3.43 2.60
C THR A 152 -5.03 -4.32 1.38
N ASP A 153 -5.58 -3.91 0.26
CA ASP A 153 -5.64 -4.73 -0.95
C ASP A 153 -5.74 -3.83 -2.18
N HIS A 154 -5.49 -4.39 -3.35
CA HIS A 154 -5.67 -3.71 -4.63
C HIS A 154 -6.42 -4.55 -5.67
N HIS A 155 -6.76 -5.81 -5.35
CA HIS A 155 -7.59 -6.63 -6.21
C HIS A 155 -8.98 -6.03 -6.45
N LEU A 156 -9.64 -6.45 -7.53
CA LEU A 156 -11.02 -6.04 -7.80
C LEU A 156 -11.96 -6.59 -6.72
N PRO A 157 -12.87 -5.77 -6.17
CA PRO A 157 -13.84 -6.24 -5.20
C PRO A 157 -14.84 -7.19 -5.84
N GLY A 158 -15.34 -8.14 -5.04
CA GLY A 158 -16.45 -9.00 -5.42
C GLY A 158 -17.81 -8.29 -5.30
N ALA A 159 -18.90 -9.06 -5.46
CA ALA A 159 -20.26 -8.54 -5.34
C ALA A 159 -20.61 -8.04 -3.92
N ALA A 160 -19.90 -8.53 -2.90
CA ALA A 160 -20.01 -8.09 -1.52
C ALA A 160 -18.61 -7.83 -0.95
N LEU A 161 -18.54 -6.85 -0.06
CA LEU A 161 -17.31 -6.52 0.66
C LEU A 161 -17.24 -7.29 1.98
N PRO A 162 -16.02 -7.63 2.47
CA PRO A 162 -15.86 -8.25 3.77
C PRO A 162 -16.29 -7.28 4.88
N ALA A 163 -16.83 -7.82 5.97
CA ALA A 163 -17.23 -7.04 7.14
C ALA A 163 -16.03 -6.60 8.01
N ALA A 164 -15.00 -6.02 7.38
CA ALA A 164 -13.81 -5.52 8.06
C ALA A 164 -14.10 -4.20 8.80
N ASP A 165 -13.30 -3.88 9.82
CA ASP A 165 -13.42 -2.62 10.58
C ASP A 165 -12.95 -1.41 9.75
N ALA A 166 -12.05 -1.64 8.80
CA ALA A 166 -11.65 -0.68 7.79
C ALA A 166 -11.13 -1.39 6.53
N ILE A 167 -11.27 -0.75 5.37
CA ILE A 167 -10.80 -1.24 4.08
C ILE A 167 -10.07 -0.09 3.37
N LEU A 168 -8.88 -0.38 2.85
CA LEU A 168 -8.15 0.43 1.90
C LEU A 168 -7.97 -0.38 0.63
N ASN A 169 -8.68 0.00 -0.43
CA ASN A 169 -8.51 -0.59 -1.74
C ASN A 169 -8.84 0.43 -2.85
N PRO A 170 -7.88 0.73 -3.74
CA PRO A 170 -8.02 1.79 -4.74
C PRO A 170 -9.01 1.43 -5.88
N ASN A 171 -9.55 0.21 -5.88
CA ASN A 171 -10.51 -0.32 -6.84
C ASN A 171 -11.92 -0.50 -6.25
N LEU A 172 -12.21 0.11 -5.09
CA LEU A 172 -13.59 0.20 -4.58
C LEU A 172 -14.49 0.99 -5.55
N PRO A 173 -15.79 0.62 -5.71
CA PRO A 173 -16.68 1.28 -6.67
C PRO A 173 -16.83 2.79 -6.47
N ASP A 174 -16.81 3.24 -5.21
CA ASP A 174 -16.96 4.65 -4.82
C ASP A 174 -15.62 5.28 -4.40
N GLU A 175 -14.50 4.74 -4.88
CA GLU A 175 -13.18 5.27 -4.56
C GLU A 175 -12.98 6.66 -5.18
N THR A 176 -12.42 7.57 -4.37
CA THR A 176 -12.12 8.95 -4.76
C THR A 176 -10.62 9.21 -4.90
N PHE A 177 -9.80 8.26 -4.44
CA PHE A 177 -8.37 8.25 -4.66
C PHE A 177 -8.05 8.20 -6.15
N ALA A 178 -7.29 9.19 -6.63
CA ALA A 178 -7.09 9.40 -8.06
C ALA A 178 -6.22 8.33 -8.76
N SER A 179 -5.62 7.39 -8.03
CA SER A 179 -4.79 6.32 -8.58
C SER A 179 -5.37 4.95 -8.23
N SER A 180 -6.07 4.34 -9.18
CA SER A 180 -6.57 2.96 -9.08
C SER A 180 -5.47 1.89 -9.26
N ALA A 181 -4.23 2.33 -9.50
CA ALA A 181 -3.15 1.47 -9.97
C ALA A 181 -2.22 0.97 -8.85
N LEU A 182 -2.36 1.43 -7.60
CA LEU A 182 -1.48 0.98 -6.52
C LEU A 182 -1.43 -0.56 -6.45
N ALA A 183 -0.23 -1.12 -6.32
CA ALA A 183 -0.06 -2.50 -5.87
C ALA A 183 -0.36 -2.61 -4.37
N GLY A 184 -0.57 -3.82 -3.84
CA GLY A 184 -0.77 -4.07 -2.41
C GLY A 184 0.34 -3.48 -1.52
N VAL A 185 1.62 -3.59 -1.91
CA VAL A 185 2.73 -2.92 -1.19
C VAL A 185 2.56 -1.40 -1.16
N GLY A 186 2.02 -0.82 -2.24
CA GLY A 186 1.74 0.60 -2.37
C GLY A 186 0.62 1.05 -1.44
N VAL A 187 -0.45 0.26 -1.35
CA VAL A 187 -1.56 0.50 -0.41
C VAL A 187 -1.07 0.45 1.04
N MET A 188 -0.27 -0.55 1.40
CA MET A 188 0.35 -0.63 2.73
C MET A 188 1.26 0.58 3.01
N PHE A 189 2.05 1.02 2.03
CA PHE A 189 2.87 2.23 2.18
C PHE A 189 2.02 3.49 2.40
N TYR A 190 0.89 3.61 1.70
CA TYR A 190 -0.07 4.70 1.91
C TYR A 190 -0.72 4.68 3.30
N LEU A 191 -1.04 3.50 3.85
CA LEU A 191 -1.48 3.36 5.23
C LEU A 191 -0.44 3.93 6.21
N LEU A 192 0.84 3.62 6.01
CA LEU A 192 1.93 4.14 6.84
C LEU A 192 2.07 5.67 6.72
N LEU A 193 1.93 6.22 5.52
CA LEU A 193 1.93 7.67 5.30
C LEU A 193 0.77 8.35 6.05
N GLY A 194 -0.43 7.78 5.97
CA GLY A 194 -1.62 8.27 6.68
C GLY A 194 -1.47 8.21 8.19
N LEU A 195 -1.00 7.06 8.71
CA LEU A 195 -0.76 6.89 10.14
C LEU A 195 0.28 7.90 10.65
N ARG A 196 1.44 8.03 9.98
CA ARG A 196 2.47 9.00 10.36
C ARG A 196 1.93 10.43 10.38
N ALA A 197 1.11 10.80 9.41
CA ALA A 197 0.50 12.12 9.35
C ALA A 197 -0.45 12.38 10.54
N ALA A 198 -1.25 11.39 10.94
CA ALA A 198 -2.13 11.51 12.10
C ALA A 198 -1.37 11.56 13.42
N LEU A 199 -0.35 10.72 13.62
CA LEU A 199 0.51 10.76 14.81
C LEU A 199 1.21 12.11 14.94
N ARG A 200 1.67 12.70 13.82
CA ARG A 200 2.18 14.07 13.80
C ARG A 200 1.13 15.09 14.24
N ALA A 201 -0.09 15.02 13.71
CA ALA A 201 -1.17 15.92 14.08
C ALA A 201 -1.55 15.82 15.56
N GLN A 202 -1.42 14.62 16.15
CA GLN A 202 -1.61 14.36 17.57
C GLN A 202 -0.41 14.78 18.44
N GLY A 203 0.70 15.22 17.83
CA GLY A 203 1.88 15.71 18.54
C GLY A 203 2.83 14.63 19.06
N HIS A 204 2.74 13.39 18.55
CA HIS A 204 3.62 12.29 18.98
C HIS A 204 5.12 12.54 18.74
N TYR A 205 5.45 13.46 17.83
CA TYR A 205 6.81 13.80 17.46
C TYR A 205 7.23 15.20 17.93
N ARG A 206 6.59 15.75 18.98
CA ARG A 206 7.01 17.05 19.54
C ARG A 206 8.42 17.01 20.11
N ASP A 207 8.73 15.93 20.84
CA ASP A 207 10.02 15.75 21.54
C ASP A 207 10.91 14.68 20.87
N SER A 208 10.54 14.22 19.67
CA SER A 208 11.27 13.20 18.94
C SER A 208 11.25 13.47 17.43
N ARG A 209 12.21 12.90 16.70
CA ARG A 209 12.24 13.05 15.23
C ARG A 209 11.11 12.23 14.61
N GLU A 210 10.31 12.87 13.75
CA GLU A 210 9.33 12.15 12.92
C GLU A 210 10.04 11.05 12.10
N PRO A 211 9.56 9.78 12.16
CA PRO A 211 10.17 8.68 11.44
C PRO A 211 10.21 8.89 9.91
N ASP A 212 11.36 8.60 9.31
CA ASP A 212 11.53 8.61 7.86
C ASP A 212 11.09 7.26 7.27
N LEU A 213 10.10 7.30 6.36
CA LEU A 213 9.59 6.13 5.65
C LEU A 213 10.28 5.90 4.30
N ALA A 214 11.14 6.83 3.85
CA ALA A 214 11.89 6.67 2.60
C ALA A 214 12.74 5.38 2.53
N PRO A 215 13.30 4.83 3.64
CA PRO A 215 13.99 3.53 3.64
C PRO A 215 13.15 2.31 3.27
N LEU A 216 11.84 2.47 3.08
CA LEU A 216 10.93 1.39 2.64
C LEU A 216 10.68 1.42 1.13
N LEU A 217 11.05 2.51 0.43
CA LEU A 217 10.66 2.73 -0.96
C LEU A 217 11.30 1.75 -1.95
N ASP A 218 12.41 1.12 -1.60
CA ASP A 218 13.00 0.07 -2.42
C ASP A 218 12.13 -1.19 -2.42
N LEU A 219 11.59 -1.60 -1.26
CA LEU A 219 10.60 -2.67 -1.17
C LEU A 219 9.31 -2.30 -1.92
N VAL A 220 8.83 -1.07 -1.76
CA VAL A 220 7.65 -0.57 -2.49
C VAL A 220 7.85 -0.64 -3.99
N ALA A 221 9.03 -0.22 -4.49
CA ALA A 221 9.33 -0.27 -5.90
C ALA A 221 9.45 -1.72 -6.42
N LEU A 222 10.01 -2.63 -5.63
CA LEU A 222 10.12 -4.04 -6.01
C LEU A 222 8.73 -4.67 -6.16
N GLY A 223 7.86 -4.58 -5.15
CA GLY A 223 6.49 -5.13 -5.23
C GLY A 223 5.68 -4.51 -6.37
N THR A 224 5.68 -3.18 -6.47
CA THR A 224 4.96 -2.45 -7.54
C THR A 224 5.39 -2.90 -8.94
N VAL A 225 6.68 -3.14 -9.18
CA VAL A 225 7.17 -3.58 -10.50
C VAL A 225 6.90 -5.06 -10.73
N ALA A 226 7.02 -5.89 -9.70
CA ALA A 226 6.79 -7.34 -9.81
C ALA A 226 5.32 -7.67 -10.10
N ASP A 227 4.40 -6.86 -9.59
CA ASP A 227 2.96 -7.02 -9.74
C ASP A 227 2.41 -6.50 -11.08
N LEU A 228 3.27 -5.89 -11.91
CA LEU A 228 2.93 -5.43 -13.26
C LEU A 228 1.74 -4.45 -13.33
N VAL A 229 1.42 -3.77 -12.22
CA VAL A 229 0.40 -2.73 -12.20
C VAL A 229 0.76 -1.55 -13.10
N PRO A 230 -0.23 -0.79 -13.61
CA PRO A 230 0.05 0.40 -14.39
C PRO A 230 0.96 1.39 -13.64
N LEU A 231 2.04 1.81 -14.29
CA LEU A 231 2.90 2.90 -13.80
C LEU A 231 2.30 4.26 -14.18
N ASP A 232 1.13 4.55 -13.59
CA ASP A 232 0.55 5.89 -13.59
C ASP A 232 1.47 6.90 -12.89
N ALA A 233 1.09 8.18 -12.85
CA ALA A 233 1.95 9.21 -12.25
C ALA A 233 2.31 8.90 -10.78
N ASN A 234 1.37 8.35 -10.02
CA ASN A 234 1.52 8.06 -8.59
C ASN A 234 2.45 6.86 -8.35
N ASN A 235 2.18 5.73 -8.97
CA ASN A 235 3.05 4.54 -8.90
C ASN A 235 4.44 4.80 -9.46
N ARG A 236 4.53 5.56 -10.57
CA ARG A 236 5.82 5.88 -11.16
C ARG A 236 6.65 6.77 -10.24
N ALA A 237 6.05 7.64 -9.43
CA ALA A 237 6.78 8.40 -8.41
C ALA A 237 7.39 7.47 -7.35
N LEU A 238 6.62 6.52 -6.83
CA LEU A 238 7.06 5.53 -5.84
C LEU A 238 8.16 4.63 -6.42
N ALA A 239 7.91 4.01 -7.56
CA ALA A 239 8.84 3.12 -8.24
C ALA A 239 10.15 3.83 -8.61
N ARG A 240 10.08 5.04 -9.16
CA ARG A 240 11.26 5.85 -9.49
C ARG A 240 12.10 6.15 -8.25
N ALA A 241 11.46 6.54 -7.14
CA ALA A 241 12.17 6.85 -5.92
C ALA A 241 12.86 5.61 -5.33
N GLY A 242 12.18 4.46 -5.28
CA GLY A 242 12.78 3.20 -4.83
C GLY A 242 13.94 2.74 -5.71
N LEU A 243 13.77 2.74 -7.03
CA LEU A 243 14.84 2.39 -7.97
C LEU A 243 16.05 3.34 -7.88
N ALA A 244 15.81 4.62 -7.58
CA ALA A 244 16.90 5.59 -7.35
C ALA A 244 17.65 5.30 -6.04
N ARG A 245 16.96 4.82 -5.00
CA ARG A 245 17.61 4.34 -3.77
C ARG A 245 18.48 3.12 -4.04
N MET A 246 17.96 2.15 -4.79
CA MET A 246 18.69 0.92 -5.11
C MET A 246 19.98 1.24 -5.87
N ARG A 247 19.88 2.03 -6.95
CA ARG A 247 21.04 2.49 -7.75
C ARG A 247 22.04 3.31 -6.94
N GLY A 248 21.58 3.99 -5.91
CA GLY A 248 22.43 4.76 -4.99
C GLY A 248 23.06 3.95 -3.87
N GLY A 249 22.98 2.61 -3.89
CA GLY A 249 23.54 1.74 -2.85
C GLY A 249 22.81 1.83 -1.50
N ARG A 250 21.55 2.29 -1.49
CA ARG A 250 20.72 2.47 -0.28
C ARG A 250 19.57 1.46 -0.19
N SER A 251 19.74 0.32 -0.85
CA SER A 251 18.84 -0.83 -0.73
C SER A 251 18.89 -1.40 0.68
N THR A 252 17.79 -2.00 1.08
CA THR A 252 17.71 -2.92 2.20
C THR A 252 18.64 -4.11 2.00
N PRO A 253 19.19 -4.70 3.08
CA PRO A 253 20.18 -5.77 2.96
C PRO A 253 19.71 -6.96 2.11
N GLY A 254 18.43 -7.34 2.22
CA GLY A 254 17.85 -8.44 1.43
C GLY A 254 17.87 -8.16 -0.07
N ILE A 255 17.48 -6.95 -0.49
CA ILE A 255 17.55 -6.55 -1.90
C ILE A 255 19.00 -6.40 -2.36
N ALA A 256 19.89 -5.88 -1.51
CA ALA A 256 21.30 -5.68 -1.87
C ALA A 256 22.08 -7.00 -2.05
N ALA A 257 21.62 -8.10 -1.46
CA ALA A 257 22.26 -9.40 -1.55
C ALA A 257 21.86 -10.21 -2.81
N LEU A 258 20.78 -9.81 -3.49
CA LEU A 258 20.30 -10.41 -4.74
C LEU A 258 20.92 -9.72 -5.97
#